data_AF-A0A9P7SVM4-F1
#
_entry.id   AF-A0A9P7SVM4-F1
#
_cell.length_a   1.000
_cell.length_b   1.000
_cell.length_c   1.000
_cell.angle_alpha   90.00
_cell.angle_beta   90.00
_cell.angle_gamma   90.00
#
_symmetry.space_group_name_H-M   'P 1'
#
loop_
_entity.id
_entity.type
_entity.pdbx_description
1 polymer ?
#
loop_
_entity_poly.entity_id
_entity_poly.type
_entity_poly.pdbx_seq_one_letter_code
_entity_poly.pdbx_strand_id
1 'polypeptide(L)'
;MGLSDIPNMKPVKLYCGRCEDTYNPKSSRHATIDGAYFGTSFHNIIFQVYPALVPSKSAERYVPRVYGFKVHASAALVRWQNVKRDEMRRRLKKLEIDTGFHEEDMEDEDEEDEDLEFEAVDGRGGLLNI
;
A
#
# COMPACT_ATOMS: atom_id res chain seq x y z
N MET A 1 -10.34 18.19 5.14
CA MET A 1 -9.35 18.94 4.33
C MET A 1 -9.99 19.43 3.05
N GLY A 2 -9.56 20.59 2.55
CA GLY A 2 -9.90 21.09 1.23
C GLY A 2 -8.91 20.60 0.18
N LEU A 3 -9.36 20.44 -1.06
CA LEU A 3 -8.48 20.20 -2.22
C LEU A 3 -8.11 21.51 -2.95
N SER A 4 -8.74 22.61 -2.57
CA SER A 4 -8.47 23.96 -3.06
C SER A 4 -8.87 24.94 -1.96
N ASP A 5 -8.13 26.04 -1.87
CA ASP A 5 -8.46 27.17 -0.99
C ASP A 5 -9.41 28.17 -1.68
N ILE A 6 -9.75 27.93 -2.95
CA ILE A 6 -10.71 28.75 -3.70
C ILE A 6 -12.13 28.23 -3.38
N PRO A 7 -13.05 29.11 -2.93
CA PRO A 7 -14.43 28.72 -2.62
C PRO A 7 -15.17 28.12 -3.82
N ASN A 8 -16.13 27.26 -3.53
CA ASN A 8 -17.06 26.62 -4.46
C ASN A 8 -16.41 25.76 -5.56
N MET A 9 -15.18 25.31 -5.34
CA MET A 9 -14.45 24.45 -6.29
C MET A 9 -14.69 22.97 -6.04
N LYS A 10 -14.45 22.51 -4.79
CA LYS A 10 -14.53 21.09 -4.43
C LYS A 10 -15.03 20.93 -3.00
N PRO A 11 -15.87 19.92 -2.71
CA PRO A 11 -16.32 19.65 -1.36
C PRO A 11 -15.19 19.11 -0.48
N VAL A 12 -15.42 19.14 0.83
CA VAL A 12 -14.49 18.64 1.83
C VAL A 12 -14.17 17.15 1.64
N LYS A 13 -12.91 16.81 1.90
CA LYS A 13 -12.41 15.42 1.92
C LYS A 13 -11.87 15.05 3.30
N LEU A 14 -11.78 13.75 3.56
CA LEU A 14 -11.17 13.19 4.76
C LEU A 14 -9.72 12.82 4.47
N TYR A 15 -8.80 13.22 5.34
CA TYR A 15 -7.42 12.76 5.30
C TYR A 15 -7.23 11.64 6.32
N CYS A 16 -6.58 10.55 5.91
CA CYS A 16 -6.18 9.50 6.85
C CYS A 16 -4.71 9.64 7.22
N GLY A 17 -4.42 9.94 8.48
CA GLY A 17 -3.04 10.03 8.98
C GLY A 17 -2.27 8.70 8.93
N ARG A 18 -2.93 7.56 8.75
CA ARG A 18 -2.28 6.24 8.66
C ARG A 18 -1.78 5.96 7.24
N CYS A 19 -2.66 5.96 6.24
CA CYS A 19 -2.28 5.67 4.85
C CYS A 19 -1.89 6.89 4.02
N GLU A 20 -1.97 8.10 4.57
CA GLU A 20 -1.62 9.37 3.91
C GLU A 20 -2.43 9.70 2.66
N ASP A 21 -3.64 9.16 2.59
CA ASP A 21 -4.50 9.30 1.42
C ASP A 21 -5.80 10.06 1.76
N THR A 22 -6.45 10.55 0.70
CA THR A 22 -7.63 11.40 0.75
C THR A 22 -8.88 10.63 0.33
N TYR A 23 -9.91 10.67 1.18
CA TYR A 23 -11.16 9.91 1.01
C TYR A 23 -12.39 10.80 0.92
N ASN A 24 -13.44 10.26 0.30
CA ASN A 24 -14.76 10.87 0.30
C ASN A 24 -15.46 10.59 1.64
N PRO A 25 -16.10 11.60 2.28
CA PRO A 25 -16.96 11.35 3.42
C PRO A 25 -18.07 10.35 3.07
N LYS A 26 -18.29 9.35 3.94
CA LYS A 26 -19.29 8.29 3.71
C LYS A 26 -20.72 8.83 3.59
N SER A 27 -21.05 9.84 4.38
CA SER A 27 -22.38 10.46 4.36
C SER A 27 -22.45 11.58 3.34
N SER A 28 -23.45 11.51 2.46
CA SER A 28 -23.74 12.50 1.42
C SER A 28 -23.98 13.91 1.95
N ARG A 29 -24.37 14.06 3.23
CA ARG A 29 -24.58 15.37 3.87
C ARG A 29 -23.34 16.27 3.86
N HIS A 30 -22.14 15.68 3.80
CA HIS A 30 -20.89 16.44 3.78
C HIS A 30 -20.44 16.80 2.36
N ALA A 31 -21.13 16.29 1.32
CA ALA A 31 -20.83 16.62 -0.07
C ALA A 31 -21.21 18.07 -0.41
N THR A 32 -22.05 18.71 0.40
CA THR A 32 -22.42 20.13 0.24
C THR A 32 -21.52 21.08 1.02
N ILE A 33 -20.60 20.56 1.84
CA ILE A 33 -19.67 21.39 2.63
C ILE A 33 -18.45 21.69 1.77
N ASP A 34 -18.18 22.97 1.56
CA ASP A 34 -17.01 23.43 0.81
C ASP A 34 -15.70 23.05 1.50
N GLY A 35 -14.77 22.49 0.74
CA GLY A 35 -13.44 22.15 1.24
C GLY A 35 -12.60 23.37 1.59
N ALA A 36 -12.85 24.52 0.94
CA ALA A 36 -12.08 25.74 1.16
C ALA A 36 -12.14 26.25 2.62
N TYR A 37 -13.22 25.96 3.34
CA TYR A 37 -13.36 26.32 4.77
C TYR A 37 -12.38 25.60 5.69
N PHE A 38 -11.86 24.45 5.26
CA PHE A 38 -10.86 23.70 6.00
C PHE A 38 -9.44 24.02 5.54
N GLY A 39 -9.30 24.53 4.31
CA GLY A 39 -8.02 24.76 3.66
C GLY A 39 -7.30 23.48 3.21
N THR A 40 -6.34 23.67 2.32
CA THR A 40 -5.49 22.60 1.76
C THR A 40 -4.41 22.12 2.73
N SER A 41 -3.96 22.98 3.64
CA SER A 41 -2.78 22.70 4.49
C SER A 41 -3.10 22.23 5.91
N PHE A 42 -4.37 22.24 6.32
CA PHE A 42 -4.76 21.98 7.72
C PHE A 42 -4.19 20.67 8.29
N HIS A 43 -4.30 19.56 7.53
CA HIS A 43 -3.81 18.26 7.99
C HIS A 43 -2.28 18.20 8.06
N ASN A 44 -1.55 18.94 7.22
CA ASN A 44 -0.09 18.98 7.30
C ASN A 44 0.36 19.77 8.53
N ILE A 45 -0.27 20.92 8.77
CA ILE A 45 0.07 21.81 9.88
C ILE A 45 -0.22 21.15 11.23
N ILE A 46 -1.35 20.43 11.38
CA ILE A 46 -1.69 19.78 12.65
C ILE A 46 -0.65 18.73 13.05
N PHE A 47 -0.09 17.96 12.10
CA PHE A 47 0.97 16.98 12.39
C PHE A 47 2.35 17.61 12.60
N GLN A 48 2.61 18.78 12.02
CA GLN A 48 3.83 19.56 12.34
C GLN A 48 3.79 20.09 13.78
N VAL A 49 2.63 20.58 14.24
CA VAL A 49 2.45 21.10 15.59
C VAL A 49 2.34 19.98 16.63
N TYR A 50 1.69 18.87 16.27
CA TYR A 50 1.47 17.73 17.17
C TYR A 50 1.97 16.41 16.55
N PRO A 51 3.30 16.17 16.52
CA PRO A 51 3.87 14.95 15.93
C PRO A 51 3.39 13.66 16.59
N ALA A 52 3.05 13.71 17.89
CA ALA A 52 2.54 12.56 18.64
C ALA A 52 1.17 12.04 18.14
N LEU A 53 0.44 12.82 17.33
CA LEU A 53 -0.83 12.39 16.73
C LEU A 53 -0.63 11.62 15.42
N VAL A 54 0.59 11.56 14.87
CA VAL A 54 0.88 10.79 13.66
C VAL A 54 0.81 9.31 14.02
N PRO A 55 -0.15 8.54 13.47
CA PRO A 55 -0.25 7.12 13.77
C PRO A 55 0.93 6.37 13.12
N SER A 56 1.36 5.29 13.77
CA SER A 56 2.30 4.35 13.18
C SER A 56 1.72 3.78 11.87
N LYS A 57 2.61 3.63 10.89
CA LYS A 57 2.27 3.17 9.54
C LYS A 57 2.29 1.65 9.52
N SER A 58 1.30 1.01 8.88
CA SER A 58 1.28 -0.44 8.72
C SER A 58 2.07 -0.86 7.48
N ALA A 59 2.87 -1.92 7.58
CA ALA A 59 3.51 -2.55 6.42
C ALA A 59 2.58 -3.53 5.67
N GLU A 60 1.47 -3.91 6.31
CA GLU A 60 0.49 -4.83 5.75
C GLU A 60 -0.18 -4.26 4.50
N ARG A 61 -0.41 -5.12 3.52
CA ARG A 61 -1.11 -4.77 2.28
C ARG A 61 -2.14 -5.83 1.97
N TYR A 62 -3.29 -5.39 1.48
CA TYR A 62 -4.35 -6.28 1.02
C TYR A 62 -3.83 -7.26 -0.05
N VAL A 63 -4.01 -8.56 0.21
CA VAL A 63 -3.70 -9.65 -0.72
C VAL A 63 -5.01 -10.21 -1.28
N PRO A 64 -5.31 -10.01 -2.58
CA PRO A 64 -6.54 -10.55 -3.16
C PRO A 64 -6.49 -12.08 -3.21
N ARG A 65 -7.50 -12.72 -2.62
CA ARG A 65 -7.65 -14.19 -2.57
C ARG A 65 -8.99 -14.64 -3.15
N VAL A 66 -8.98 -15.76 -3.87
CA VAL A 66 -10.18 -16.45 -4.39
C VAL A 66 -10.14 -17.89 -3.87
N TYR A 67 -11.14 -18.30 -3.11
CA TYR A 67 -11.16 -19.59 -2.38
C TYR A 67 -9.88 -19.86 -1.55
N GLY A 68 -9.26 -18.81 -0.99
CA GLY A 68 -8.01 -18.90 -0.21
C GLY A 68 -6.73 -18.78 -1.04
N PHE A 69 -6.79 -18.98 -2.35
CA PHE A 69 -5.64 -18.89 -3.26
C PHE A 69 -5.33 -17.45 -3.66
N LYS A 70 -4.05 -17.08 -3.66
CA LYS A 70 -3.57 -15.76 -4.15
C LYS A 70 -3.83 -15.68 -5.66
N VAL A 71 -4.35 -14.55 -6.16
CA VAL A 71 -4.59 -14.35 -7.60
C VAL A 71 -3.26 -14.17 -8.35
N HIS A 72 -3.00 -14.96 -9.40
CA HIS A 72 -1.67 -15.12 -10.04
C HIS A 72 -0.97 -13.80 -10.41
N ALA A 73 -1.65 -12.91 -11.17
CA ALA A 73 -1.04 -11.66 -11.62
C ALA A 73 -0.69 -10.72 -10.45
N SER A 74 -1.61 -10.55 -9.50
CA SER A 74 -1.35 -9.77 -8.29
C SER A 74 -0.31 -10.42 -7.38
N ALA A 75 -0.26 -11.76 -7.32
CA ALA A 75 0.71 -12.49 -6.52
C ALA A 75 2.13 -12.29 -7.06
N ALA A 76 2.33 -12.35 -8.38
CA ALA A 76 3.61 -12.08 -9.00
C ALA A 76 4.11 -10.65 -8.70
N LEU A 77 3.23 -9.65 -8.82
CA LEU A 77 3.56 -8.26 -8.48
C LEU A 77 3.89 -8.09 -6.99
N VAL A 78 3.08 -8.68 -6.10
CA VAL A 78 3.28 -8.60 -4.64
C VAL A 78 4.61 -9.24 -4.25
N ARG A 79 4.96 -10.41 -4.80
CA ARG A 79 6.26 -11.06 -4.55
C ARG A 79 7.42 -10.15 -4.93
N TRP A 80 7.40 -9.57 -6.14
CA TRP A 80 8.45 -8.63 -6.58
C TRP A 80 8.54 -7.39 -5.67
N GLN A 81 7.40 -6.84 -5.25
CA GLN A 81 7.37 -5.68 -4.37
C GLN A 81 7.86 -5.99 -2.95
N ASN A 82 7.56 -7.17 -2.42
CA ASN A 82 8.06 -7.63 -1.12
C ASN A 82 9.58 -7.78 -1.18
N VAL A 83 10.13 -8.44 -2.20
CA VAL A 83 11.59 -8.54 -2.39
C VAL A 83 12.26 -7.17 -2.39
N LYS A 84 11.70 -6.19 -3.11
CA LYS A 84 12.23 -4.82 -3.14
C LYS A 84 12.09 -4.09 -1.81
N ARG A 85 11.00 -4.32 -1.08
CA ARG A 85 10.79 -3.79 0.27
C ARG A 85 11.83 -4.34 1.23
N ASP A 86 12.11 -5.64 1.19
CA ASP A 86 13.04 -6.29 2.11
C ASP A 86 14.48 -5.90 1.81
N GLU A 87 14.84 -5.75 0.53
CA GLU A 87 16.11 -5.15 0.11
C GLU A 87 16.29 -3.74 0.71
N MET A 88 15.25 -2.91 0.64
CA MET A 88 15.26 -1.56 1.21
C MET A 88 15.34 -1.58 2.74
N ARG A 89 14.59 -2.46 3.41
CA ARG A 89 14.63 -2.63 4.87
C ARG A 89 16.02 -3.06 5.35
N ARG A 90 16.64 -4.05 4.72
CA ARG A 90 18.02 -4.47 5.03
C ARG A 90 19.01 -3.32 4.85
N ARG A 91 18.85 -2.53 3.79
CA ARG A 91 19.69 -1.35 3.53
C ARG A 91 19.55 -0.29 4.63
N LEU A 92 18.32 0.02 5.05
CA LEU A 92 18.06 0.98 6.13
C LEU A 92 18.57 0.49 7.48
N LYS A 93 18.38 -0.80 7.79
CA LYS A 93 18.92 -1.44 9.00
C LYS A 93 20.44 -1.38 9.05
N LYS A 94 21.13 -1.60 7.93
CA LYS A 94 22.59 -1.46 7.83
C LYS A 94 23.08 -0.04 8.08
N LEU A 95 22.24 0.96 7.81
CA LEU A 95 22.53 2.38 8.06
C LEU A 95 22.03 2.85 9.43
N GLU A 96 21.50 1.94 10.27
CA GLU A 96 20.92 2.25 11.59
C GLU A 96 19.79 3.30 11.53
N ILE A 97 19.06 3.35 10.41
CA ILE A 97 17.91 4.25 10.22
C ILE A 97 16.64 3.53 10.66
N ASP A 98 16.01 4.03 11.73
CA ASP A 98 14.68 3.57 12.14
C ASP A 98 13.61 4.05 11.16
N THR A 99 12.72 3.14 10.77
CA THR A 99 11.66 3.40 9.79
C THR A 99 10.35 3.82 10.44
N GLY A 100 10.15 3.55 11.74
CA GLY A 100 8.95 3.96 12.49
C GLY A 100 7.63 3.31 12.01
N PHE A 101 7.70 2.29 11.15
CA PHE A 101 6.52 1.48 10.78
C PHE A 101 6.21 0.50 11.90
N HIS A 102 4.93 0.24 12.15
CA HIS A 102 4.52 -0.82 13.07
C HIS A 102 4.80 -2.16 12.41
N GLU A 103 5.76 -2.88 12.99
CA GLU A 103 6.01 -4.28 12.69
C GLU A 103 4.94 -5.09 13.44
N GLU A 104 3.74 -5.23 12.85
CA GLU A 104 2.90 -6.37 13.23
C GLU A 104 3.61 -7.60 12.69
N ASP A 105 4.32 -8.30 13.58
CA ASP A 105 4.87 -9.65 13.48
C ASP A 105 4.85 -10.23 12.06
N MET A 106 5.76 -9.77 11.19
CA MET A 106 6.29 -10.68 10.18
C MET A 106 7.33 -11.50 10.92
N GLU A 107 6.86 -12.52 11.65
CA GLU A 107 7.68 -13.71 11.78
C GLU A 107 8.08 -14.05 10.34
N ASP A 108 9.39 -13.97 10.07
CA ASP A 108 9.99 -14.51 8.88
C ASP A 108 9.68 -16.03 8.93
N GLU A 109 8.48 -16.43 8.50
CA GLU A 109 8.29 -17.74 7.92
C GLU A 109 9.16 -17.69 6.66
N ASP A 110 10.41 -18.09 6.84
CA ASP A 110 11.27 -18.58 5.78
C ASP A 110 10.50 -19.73 5.10
N GLU A 111 9.53 -19.40 4.23
CA GLU A 111 9.15 -20.27 3.13
C GLU A 111 10.43 -20.35 2.29
N GLU A 112 11.27 -21.35 2.60
CA GLU A 112 12.22 -21.90 1.65
C GLU A 112 11.38 -22.26 0.41
N ASP A 113 11.26 -21.31 -0.53
CA ASP A 113 10.83 -21.56 -1.88
C ASP A 113 11.86 -22.57 -2.43
N GLU A 114 11.60 -23.86 -2.26
CA GLU A 114 12.29 -24.90 -3.01
C GLU A 114 12.16 -24.51 -4.48
N ASP A 115 13.29 -24.22 -5.12
CA ASP A 115 13.41 -23.94 -6.53
C ASP A 115 12.79 -25.11 -7.32
N LEU A 116 11.50 -25.04 -7.62
CA LEU A 116 10.84 -25.95 -8.55
C LEU A 116 11.35 -25.58 -9.95
N GLU A 117 12.50 -26.14 -10.32
CA GLU A 117 12.98 -26.20 -11.69
C GLU A 117 11.90 -26.85 -12.56
N PHE A 118 11.14 -26.02 -13.27
CA PHE A 118 10.24 -26.48 -14.31
C PHE A 118 11.10 -26.89 -15.51
N GLU A 119 11.50 -28.17 -15.56
CA GLU A 119 12.08 -28.74 -16.77
C GLU A 119 11.05 -28.68 -17.89
N ALA A 120 11.29 -27.78 -18.86
CA ALA A 120 10.58 -27.78 -20.13
C ALA A 120 10.91 -29.08 -20.87
N VAL A 121 9.98 -30.02 -20.90
CA VAL A 121 10.06 -31.20 -21.76
C VAL A 121 10.06 -30.72 -23.23
N ASP A 122 11.24 -30.74 -23.85
CA ASP A 122 11.43 -30.45 -25.28
C ASP A 122 10.76 -31.57 -26.12
N GLY A 123 9.49 -31.37 -26.44
CA GLY A 123 8.71 -32.23 -27.32
C GLY A 123 9.03 -31.97 -28.79
N ARG A 124 10.24 -32.28 -29.24
CA ARG A 124 10.53 -32.38 -30.68
C ARG A 124 9.81 -33.57 -31.29
N GLY A 125 8.91 -33.27 -32.24
CA GLY A 125 8.69 -34.10 -33.43
C GLY A 125 7.54 -35.09 -33.36
N GLY A 126 6.45 -34.77 -34.03
CA GLY A 126 5.39 -35.72 -34.34
C GLY A 126 4.28 -35.09 -35.17
N LEU A 127 4.48 -35.05 -36.49
CA LEU A 127 3.42 -34.83 -37.47
C LEU A 127 2.28 -35.84 -37.26
N LEU A 128 1.03 -35.37 -37.15
CA LEU A 128 -0.12 -36.16 -37.55
C LEU A 128 -1.24 -35.27 -38.08
N ASN A 129 -1.53 -35.46 -39.37
CA ASN A 129 -2.71 -34.98 -40.08
C ASN A 129 -3.97 -35.64 -39.51
N ILE A 130 -5.00 -34.86 -39.19
CA ILE A 130 -6.31 -34.82 -39.87
C ILE A 130 -7.14 -33.66 -39.33
#